data_AF-A0A7S7QDR6-F1
#
_entry.id   AF-A0A7S7QDR6-F1
#
_cell.length_a   1.000
_cell.length_b   1.000
_cell.length_c   1.000
_cell.angle_alpha   90.00
_cell.angle_beta   90.00
_cell.angle_gamma   90.00
#
_symmetry.space_group_name_H-M   'P 1'
#
loop_
_entity.id
_entity.type
_entity.pdbx_description
1 polymer ?
#
loop_
_entity_poly.entity_id
_entity_poly.type
_entity_poly.pdbx_seq_one_letter_code
_entity_poly.pdbx_strand_id
1 'polypeptide(L)'
;MNGFADRGDQPIMALDTVNFRRIAALIAAAGTLFWLYTFYAIAHVPPGDGTGFQWLAVFPLGMVFGLFFLPAWLLVAIGRLPRFTAALGVCGLIAFAVLWAQLLQEFPRVVL
;
A
#
# COMPACT_ATOMS: atom_id res chain seq x y z
N MET A 1 -25.50 27.21 -47.57
CA MET A 1 -25.43 27.91 -46.27
C MET A 1 -26.67 27.46 -45.50
N ASN A 2 -26.62 26.61 -44.48
CA ASN A 2 -25.89 26.75 -43.21
C ASN A 2 -25.48 25.37 -42.65
N GLY A 3 -24.17 25.13 -42.58
CA GLY A 3 -23.56 24.01 -41.86
C GLY A 3 -22.91 24.52 -40.58
N PHE A 4 -23.71 24.82 -39.56
CA PHE A 4 -23.21 25.42 -38.31
C PHE A 4 -24.14 25.15 -37.11
N ALA A 5 -24.53 23.89 -36.87
CA ALA A 5 -25.33 23.56 -35.69
C ALA A 5 -25.18 22.09 -35.21
N ASP A 6 -24.03 21.45 -35.43
CA ASP A 6 -23.79 20.10 -34.89
C ASP A 6 -22.31 19.92 -34.47
N ARG A 7 -21.80 20.88 -33.70
CA ARG A 7 -20.43 20.87 -33.20
C ARG A 7 -20.37 21.61 -31.86
N GLY A 8 -20.91 21.02 -30.80
CA GLY A 8 -20.95 21.67 -29.49
C GLY A 8 -20.93 20.74 -28.28
N ASP A 9 -21.53 19.55 -28.38
CA ASP A 9 -21.77 18.72 -27.20
C ASP A 9 -20.81 17.52 -27.10
N GLN A 10 -19.62 17.62 -27.71
CA GLN A 10 -18.56 16.66 -27.42
C GLN A 10 -18.14 16.89 -25.96
N PRO A 11 -18.24 15.90 -25.06
CA PRO A 11 -17.84 16.05 -23.67
C PRO A 11 -16.31 16.07 -23.58
N ILE A 12 -15.69 17.18 -23.99
CA ILE A 12 -14.24 17.42 -23.90
C ILE A 12 -13.78 17.51 -22.42
N MET A 13 -14.71 17.42 -21.47
CA MET A 13 -14.41 17.36 -20.04
C MET A 13 -15.17 16.25 -19.31
N ALA A 14 -15.21 15.04 -19.88
CA ALA A 14 -15.09 13.86 -19.02
C ALA A 14 -13.64 13.80 -18.49
N LEU A 15 -13.22 14.85 -17.76
CA LEU A 15 -12.05 14.78 -16.89
C LEU A 15 -12.43 13.71 -15.88
N ASP A 16 -11.84 12.54 -16.08
CA ASP A 16 -11.96 11.36 -15.24
C ASP A 16 -12.15 11.80 -13.79
N THR A 17 -13.36 11.58 -13.27
CA THR A 17 -13.62 11.82 -11.86
C THR A 17 -12.67 10.91 -11.11
N VAL A 18 -11.64 11.50 -10.49
CA VAL A 18 -10.56 10.79 -9.79
C VAL A 18 -11.19 9.71 -8.91
N ASN A 19 -11.03 8.44 -9.32
CA ASN A 19 -11.72 7.33 -8.68
C ASN A 19 -10.96 6.93 -7.42
N PHE A 20 -11.23 7.63 -6.32
CA PHE A 20 -10.60 7.40 -5.02
C PHE A 20 -10.73 5.94 -4.54
N ARG A 21 -11.78 5.21 -4.96
CA ARG A 21 -11.92 3.79 -4.62
C ARG A 21 -10.85 2.95 -5.31
N ARG A 22 -10.56 3.22 -6.59
CA ARG A 22 -9.45 2.57 -7.31
C ARG A 22 -8.11 2.95 -6.70
N ILE A 23 -7.89 4.21 -6.34
CA ILE A 23 -6.66 4.67 -5.70
C ILE A 23 -6.46 3.97 -4.35
N ALA A 24 -7.49 3.93 -3.50
CA ALA A 24 -7.45 3.22 -2.23
C ALA A 24 -7.19 1.73 -2.41
N ALA A 25 -7.79 1.09 -3.42
CA ALA A 25 -7.54 -0.32 -3.75
C ALA A 25 -6.08 -0.55 -4.19
N LEU A 26 -5.51 0.34 -5.01
CA LEU A 26 -4.11 0.27 -5.44
C LEU A 26 -3.15 0.45 -4.26
N ILE A 27 -3.42 1.40 -3.37
CA ILE A 27 -2.62 1.61 -2.15
C ILE A 27 -2.69 0.37 -1.25
N ALA A 28 -3.89 -0.19 -1.06
CA ALA A 28 -4.09 -1.40 -0.27
C ALA A 28 -3.35 -2.61 -0.87
N ALA A 29 -3.43 -2.79 -2.18
CA ALA A 29 -2.70 -3.82 -2.90
C ALA A 29 -1.19 -3.64 -2.78
N ALA A 30 -0.68 -2.42 -2.98
CA ALA A 30 0.75 -2.12 -2.86
C ALA A 30 1.28 -2.44 -1.45
N GLY A 31 0.57 -2.04 -0.40
CA GLY A 31 0.96 -2.37 0.97
C GLY A 31 0.89 -3.86 1.28
N THR A 32 -0.08 -4.58 0.71
CA THR A 32 -0.18 -6.05 0.85
C THR A 32 1.01 -6.74 0.18
N LEU A 33 1.34 -6.36 -1.05
CA LEU A 33 2.51 -6.85 -1.78
C LEU A 33 3.81 -6.54 -1.03
N PHE A 34 3.93 -5.33 -0.49
CA PHE A 34 5.10 -4.93 0.28
C PHE A 34 5.22 -5.75 1.57
N TRP A 35 4.12 -6.01 2.28
CA TRP A 35 4.13 -6.89 3.45
C TRP A 35 4.60 -8.30 3.09
N LEU A 36 4.09 -8.90 2.01
CA LEU A 36 4.56 -10.21 1.52
C LEU A 36 6.05 -10.19 1.16
N TYR A 37 6.53 -9.12 0.53
CA TYR A 37 7.95 -8.92 0.25
C TYR A 37 8.79 -8.89 1.53
N THR A 38 8.37 -8.13 2.55
CA THR A 38 9.10 -8.08 3.83
C THR A 38 9.14 -9.43 4.52
N PHE A 39 8.05 -10.19 4.46
CA PHE A 39 7.98 -11.55 4.99
C PHE A 39 8.94 -12.50 4.26
N TYR A 40 8.95 -12.44 2.92
CA TYR A 40 9.87 -13.20 2.09
C TYR A 40 11.33 -12.84 2.39
N ALA A 41 11.65 -11.55 2.49
CA ALA A 41 12.99 -11.06 2.78
C ALA A 41 13.48 -11.54 4.14
N ILE A 42 12.66 -11.41 5.20
CA ILE A 42 12.99 -11.90 6.55
C ILE A 42 13.20 -13.41 6.56
N ALA A 43 12.39 -14.17 5.82
CA ALA A 43 12.54 -15.62 5.71
C ALA A 43 13.84 -16.06 5.02
N HIS A 44 14.43 -15.20 4.18
CA HIS A 44 15.69 -15.45 3.48
C HIS A 44 16.92 -14.86 4.19
N VAL A 45 16.74 -14.14 5.30
CA VAL A 45 17.86 -13.77 6.16
C VAL A 45 18.47 -15.07 6.69
N PRO A 46 19.81 -15.27 6.62
CA PRO A 46 20.45 -16.43 7.21
C PRO A 46 19.99 -16.55 8.65
N PRO A 47 19.61 -17.76 9.13
CA PRO A 47 19.10 -17.92 10.48
C PRO A 47 20.14 -17.42 11.48
N GLY A 48 19.96 -16.18 11.95
CA GLY A 48 20.79 -15.57 12.97
C GLY A 48 20.67 -16.44 14.21
N ASP A 49 21.81 -16.93 14.70
CA ASP A 49 21.98 -17.75 15.91
C ASP A 49 21.05 -18.98 16.04
N GLY A 50 20.24 -19.32 15.03
CA GLY A 50 19.22 -20.38 15.05
C GLY A 50 18.02 -20.15 15.99
N THR A 51 17.92 -19.00 16.64
CA THR A 51 16.96 -18.73 17.74
C THR A 51 15.56 -18.33 17.25
N GLY A 52 15.41 -17.98 15.96
CA GLY A 52 14.15 -17.53 15.40
C GLY A 52 13.75 -16.10 15.75
N PHE A 53 14.62 -15.32 16.41
CA PHE A 53 14.38 -13.90 16.70
C PHE A 53 14.11 -13.06 15.45
N GLN A 54 14.53 -13.50 14.27
CA GLN A 54 14.13 -12.89 12.99
C GLN A 54 12.61 -12.80 12.80
N TRP A 55 11.83 -13.70 13.40
CA TRP A 55 10.36 -13.68 13.34
C TRP A 55 9.73 -12.63 14.24
N LEU A 56 10.45 -12.10 15.25
CA LEU A 56 9.96 -10.97 16.03
C LEU A 56 9.82 -9.70 15.19
N ALA A 57 10.62 -9.56 14.12
CA ALA A 57 10.47 -8.46 13.15
C ALA A 57 9.16 -8.55 12.35
N VAL A 58 8.59 -9.74 12.20
CA VAL A 58 7.34 -9.96 11.46
C VAL A 58 6.14 -9.46 12.26
N PHE A 59 6.19 -9.48 13.59
CA PHE A 59 5.10 -9.00 14.46
C PHE A 59 4.73 -7.52 14.26
N PRO A 60 5.65 -6.55 14.34
CA PRO A 60 5.33 -5.14 14.13
C PRO A 60 4.89 -4.86 12.68
N LEU A 61 5.52 -5.50 11.69
CA LEU A 61 5.09 -5.39 10.28
C LEU A 61 3.67 -5.93 10.08
N GLY A 62 3.36 -7.09 10.68
CA GLY A 62 2.02 -7.67 10.67
C GLY A 62 0.98 -6.79 11.37
N MET A 63 1.35 -6.10 12.46
CA MET A 63 0.48 -5.14 13.14
C MET A 63 0.13 -3.95 12.23
N VAL A 64 1.11 -3.35 11.54
CA VAL A 64 0.82 -2.24 10.63
C VAL A 64 -0.05 -2.72 9.45
N PHE A 65 0.16 -3.95 8.96
CA PHE A 65 -0.69 -4.53 7.93
C PHE A 65 -2.13 -4.69 8.42
N GLY A 66 -2.29 -5.30 9.59
CA GLY A 66 -3.58 -5.53 10.23
C GLY A 66 -4.33 -4.24 10.58
N LEU A 67 -3.62 -3.18 10.98
CA LEU A 67 -4.24 -1.93 11.45
C LEU A 67 -4.57 -0.95 10.32
N PHE A 68 -3.78 -0.93 9.23
CA PHE A 68 -3.96 0.06 8.16
C PHE A 68 -4.48 -0.54 6.86
N PHE A 69 -3.96 -1.69 6.45
CA PHE A 69 -4.24 -2.26 5.13
C PHE A 69 -5.46 -3.18 5.12
N LEU A 70 -5.67 -3.96 6.18
CA LEU A 70 -6.88 -4.78 6.35
C LEU A 70 -8.17 -3.93 6.40
N PRO A 71 -8.23 -2.84 7.20
CA PRO A 71 -9.39 -1.95 7.21
C PRO A 71 -9.52 -1.18 5.90
N ALA A 72 -8.40 -0.85 5.24
CA ALA A 72 -8.45 -0.23 3.91
C ALA A 72 -9.12 -1.14 2.88
N TRP A 73 -8.78 -2.43 2.84
CA TRP A 73 -9.45 -3.42 2.00
C TRP A 73 -10.94 -3.52 2.31
N LEU A 74 -11.31 -3.56 3.58
CA LEU A 74 -12.72 -3.63 3.99
C LEU A 74 -13.50 -2.39 3.56
N LEU A 75 -12.94 -1.19 3.75
CA LEU A 75 -13.57 0.07 3.35
C LEU A 75 -13.67 0.20 1.82
N VAL A 76 -12.67 -0.26 1.07
CA VAL A 76 -12.72 -0.35 -0.40
C VAL A 76 -13.86 -1.26 -0.84
N ALA A 77 -14.00 -2.45 -0.23
CA ALA A 77 -15.01 -3.44 -0.57
C ALA A 77 -16.43 -2.93 -0.29
N ILE A 78 -16.63 -2.25 0.84
CA ILE A 78 -17.91 -1.62 1.21
C ILE A 78 -18.20 -0.37 0.34
N GLY A 79 -17.18 0.19 -0.33
CA GLY A 79 -17.32 1.36 -1.19
C GLY A 79 -17.59 2.66 -0.41
N ARG A 80 -17.34 2.68 0.90
CA ARG A 80 -17.58 3.85 1.75
C ARG A 80 -16.31 4.66 1.97
N LEU A 81 -16.48 5.99 2.02
CA LEU A 81 -15.45 6.96 2.42
C LEU A 81 -14.10 6.78 1.70
N PRO A 82 -14.06 6.70 0.35
CA PRO A 82 -12.85 6.31 -0.37
C PRO A 82 -11.66 7.28 -0.17
N ARG A 83 -11.93 8.55 0.17
CA ARG A 83 -10.88 9.53 0.54
C ARG A 83 -10.22 9.20 1.87
N PHE A 84 -11.01 8.81 2.87
CA PHE A 84 -10.49 8.39 4.18
C PHE A 84 -9.67 7.11 4.03
N THR A 85 -10.15 6.17 3.23
CA THR A 85 -9.44 4.93 2.93
C THR A 85 -8.11 5.16 2.25
N ALA A 86 -8.05 6.10 1.29
CA ALA A 86 -6.81 6.50 0.64
C ALA A 86 -5.84 7.14 1.65
N ALA A 87 -6.31 8.06 2.50
CA ALA A 87 -5.48 8.68 3.53
C ALA A 87 -4.93 7.64 4.54
N LEU A 88 -5.80 6.74 5.02
CA LEU A 88 -5.41 5.66 5.93
C LEU A 88 -4.37 4.74 5.29
N GLY A 89 -4.55 4.38 4.03
CA GLY A 89 -3.61 3.57 3.27
C GLY A 89 -2.26 4.26 3.08
N VAL A 90 -2.23 5.55 2.77
CA VAL A 90 -0.99 6.35 2.66
C VAL A 90 -0.27 6.41 4.00
N CYS A 91 -0.98 6.68 5.11
CA CYS A 91 -0.40 6.67 6.45
C CYS A 91 0.20 5.30 6.79
N GLY A 92 -0.51 4.23 6.48
CA GLY A 92 -0.03 2.86 6.63
C GLY A 92 1.25 2.60 5.83
N LEU A 93 1.31 3.08 4.58
CA LEU A 93 2.47 2.91 3.71
C LEU A 93 3.72 3.63 4.24
N ILE A 94 3.55 4.86 4.76
CA ILE A 94 4.62 5.63 5.38
C ILE A 94 5.13 4.91 6.64
N ALA A 95 4.22 4.48 7.52
CA ALA A 95 4.59 3.74 8.73
C ALA A 95 5.34 2.44 8.39
N PHE A 96 4.87 1.71 7.36
CA PHE A 96 5.51 0.50 6.87
C PHE A 96 6.93 0.76 6.34
N ALA A 97 7.09 1.81 5.54
CA ALA A 97 8.37 2.18 4.96
C ALA A 97 9.39 2.58 6.03
N VAL A 98 8.96 3.34 7.05
CA VAL A 98 9.83 3.73 8.16
C VAL A 98 10.26 2.52 8.98
N LEU A 99 9.34 1.64 9.36
CA LEU A 99 9.67 0.43 10.12
C LEU A 99 10.61 -0.49 9.33
N TRP A 100 10.35 -0.65 8.03
CA TRP A 100 11.21 -1.45 7.17
C TRP A 100 12.61 -0.86 7.04
N ALA A 101 12.73 0.46 6.90
CA ALA A 101 14.02 1.13 6.87
C ALA A 101 14.82 0.97 8.17
N GLN A 102 14.14 0.99 9.32
CA GLN A 102 14.78 0.72 10.62
C GLN A 102 15.27 -0.74 10.70
N LEU A 103 14.43 -1.70 10.32
CA LEU A 103 14.80 -3.12 10.27
C LEU A 103 16.01 -3.39 9.36
N LEU A 104 16.06 -2.76 8.19
CA LEU A 104 17.20 -2.87 7.27
C LEU A 104 18.51 -2.35 7.86
N GLN A 105 18.48 -1.40 8.79
CA GLN A 105 19.68 -0.91 9.48
C GLN A 105 20.16 -1.88 10.56
N GLU A 106 19.24 -2.64 11.17
CA GLU A 106 19.54 -3.64 12.20
C GLU A 106 20.04 -4.95 11.60
N PHE A 107 19.65 -5.29 10.38
CA PHE A 107 20.20 -6.48 9.72
C PHE A 107 21.71 -6.30 9.46
N PRO A 108 22.53 -7.29 9.83
CA PRO A 108 23.97 -7.22 9.60
C PRO A 108 24.22 -7.04 8.11
N ARG A 109 24.82 -5.91 7.74
CA ARG A 109 25.36 -5.70 6.39
C ARG A 109 26.48 -6.72 6.22
N VAL A 110 26.19 -7.81 5.51
CA VAL A 110 27.23 -8.69 5.00
C VAL A 110 28.03 -7.84 4.01
N VAL A 111 29.15 -7.31 4.49
CA VAL A 111 30.19 -6.76 3.61
C VAL A 111 30.69 -7.97 2.82
N LEU A 112 30.29 -8.02 1.55
CA LEU A 112 30.86 -8.94 0.56
C LEU A 112 32.36 -8.66 0.37
#